data_AF-A0A381UB84-F1
#
_entry.id   AF-A0A381UB84-F1
#
_cell.length_a   1.000
_cell.length_b   1.000
_cell.length_c   1.000
_cell.angle_alpha   90.00
_cell.angle_beta   90.00
_cell.angle_gamma   90.00
#
_symmetry.space_group_name_H-M   'P 1'
#
loop_
_entity.id
_entity.type
_entity.pdbx_description
1 polymer ?
#
loop_
_entity_poly.entity_id
_entity_poly.type
_entity_poly.pdbx_seq_one_letter_code
_entity_poly.pdbx_strand_id
1 'polypeptide(L)'
;MKRVFIYPNITSVKEPGKDRYLQFLKKLIFSMKLIRNDIFWYCVIPGFEGRMAQKTKQIKEMLNLSNIRFLEVPIPGPPSHRYHFDVFELARKVQWKDYSIDVVLTNLPELTTHLKTFFYDYTNVTPKVLGFSHWDDNPLKMGHGAADREKLLGIMEMDAHFFNTDREKRNALDAARKIFNRITVNELSQKLHAMRVPIRYAEQVRSMDNDYLRMIVFNHRPSLEKTFPEFIKAMNRLWGRRQDFRVWIPYYPKKQRSYEWLFTEVPITDRDKYYYGLRRSYFGVSPAQKFGHWSASTADGLLNGVPYIMYDADYYRELNPNADFYRNQTGLLELANLYLDDDDYRNTKVHESLKTVFNTLILEENTRAFSDKINELYSAHRSMKNDITRDMIRLIKMERRMTQRELMKRLARRWDWDKNIKFNGYRKSILADRNIYEAPGEWKTEYVLGKEKKRPLI
;
A
#
# COMPACT_ATOMS: atom_id res chain seq x y z
N MET A 1 11.36 15.21 -11.74
CA MET A 1 11.66 14.20 -10.69
C MET A 1 11.12 14.64 -9.32
N LYS A 2 10.47 13.74 -8.58
CA LYS A 2 10.04 13.89 -7.19
C LYS A 2 10.95 13.03 -6.31
N ARG A 3 11.38 13.57 -5.18
CA ARG A 3 12.29 12.90 -4.24
C ARG A 3 11.53 12.48 -2.99
N VAL A 4 11.41 11.17 -2.78
CA VAL A 4 10.62 10.59 -1.68
C VAL A 4 11.54 9.90 -0.68
N PHE A 5 11.43 10.28 0.58
CA PHE A 5 12.18 9.70 1.68
C PHE A 5 11.29 8.72 2.46
N ILE A 6 11.71 7.47 2.59
CA ILE A 6 10.96 6.40 3.24
C ILE A 6 11.59 6.14 4.61
N TYR A 7 10.78 6.28 5.65
CA TYR A 7 11.13 5.90 7.02
C TYR A 7 10.22 4.73 7.45
N PRO A 8 10.66 3.48 7.20
CA PRO A 8 9.83 2.29 7.39
C PRO A 8 9.97 1.70 8.80
N ASN A 9 8.91 1.04 9.27
CA ASN A 9 9.00 0.06 10.34
C ASN A 9 9.33 -1.31 9.75
N ILE A 10 10.52 -1.85 10.05
CA ILE A 10 10.90 -3.22 9.66
C ILE A 10 10.98 -4.06 10.93
N THR A 11 9.97 -4.89 11.15
CA THR A 11 9.75 -5.65 12.38
C THR A 11 10.53 -6.97 12.40
N SER A 12 10.51 -7.70 11.28
CA SER A 12 11.03 -9.06 11.19
C SER A 12 12.45 -9.07 10.64
N VAL A 13 13.35 -8.34 11.29
CA VAL A 13 14.68 -8.08 10.75
C VAL A 13 15.56 -9.34 10.65
N LYS A 14 15.31 -10.34 11.50
CA LYS A 14 15.98 -11.65 11.43
C LYS A 14 15.57 -12.46 10.19
N GLU A 15 14.37 -12.23 9.68
CA GLU A 15 13.81 -12.90 8.50
C GLU A 15 13.12 -11.87 7.58
N PRO A 16 13.89 -11.01 6.88
CA PRO A 16 13.32 -9.90 6.11
C PRO A 16 12.24 -10.32 5.11
N GLY A 17 12.37 -11.51 4.51
CA GLY A 17 11.37 -12.07 3.59
C GLY A 17 9.99 -12.31 4.21
N LYS A 18 9.88 -12.42 5.54
CA LYS A 18 8.62 -12.57 6.26
C LYS A 18 8.05 -11.23 6.76
N ASP A 19 8.81 -10.14 6.65
CA ASP A 19 8.33 -8.82 7.07
C ASP A 19 7.24 -8.31 6.14
N ARG A 20 6.04 -8.12 6.68
CA ARG A 20 4.85 -7.80 5.88
C ARG A 20 4.90 -6.39 5.31
N TYR A 21 5.43 -5.43 6.07
CA TYR A 21 5.57 -4.07 5.57
C TYR A 21 6.63 -3.98 4.47
N LEU A 22 7.76 -4.70 4.61
CA LEU A 22 8.78 -4.77 3.56
C LEU A 22 8.24 -5.42 2.28
N GLN A 23 7.42 -6.46 2.40
CA GLN A 23 6.73 -7.08 1.26
C GLN A 23 5.75 -6.10 0.59
N PHE A 24 4.99 -5.34 1.39
CA PHE A 24 4.13 -4.28 0.87
C PHE A 24 4.95 -3.20 0.16
N LEU A 25 6.01 -2.70 0.77
CA LEU A 25 6.86 -1.65 0.22
C LEU A 25 7.48 -2.07 -1.12
N LYS A 26 7.96 -3.32 -1.21
CA LYS A 26 8.43 -3.91 -2.45
C LYS A 26 7.37 -3.84 -3.54
N LYS A 27 6.14 -4.27 -3.25
CA LYS A 27 5.03 -4.21 -4.21
C LYS A 27 4.72 -2.77 -4.58
N LEU A 28 4.54 -1.87 -3.63
CA LEU A 28 4.21 -0.46 -3.86
C LEU A 28 5.23 0.21 -4.79
N ILE A 29 6.52 0.10 -4.49
CA ILE A 29 7.56 0.75 -5.28
C ILE A 29 7.66 0.13 -6.68
N PHE A 30 7.53 -1.19 -6.80
CA PHE A 30 7.50 -1.84 -8.12
C PHE A 30 6.30 -1.38 -8.96
N SER A 31 5.11 -1.33 -8.36
CA SER A 31 3.87 -0.87 -9.00
C SER A 31 3.96 0.57 -9.48
N MET A 32 4.58 1.43 -8.67
CA MET A 32 4.85 2.82 -9.05
C MET A 32 5.67 2.89 -10.33
N LYS A 33 6.66 2.02 -10.50
CA LYS A 33 7.53 2.00 -11.68
C LYS A 33 6.78 1.71 -12.98
N LEU A 34 5.70 0.94 -12.90
CA LEU A 34 4.86 0.59 -14.04
C LEU A 34 4.03 1.78 -14.55
N ILE A 35 3.73 2.75 -13.68
CA ILE A 35 2.88 3.90 -14.02
C ILE A 35 3.65 5.22 -14.12
N ARG A 36 4.87 5.29 -13.57
CA ARG A 36 5.73 6.49 -13.60
C ARG A 36 7.20 6.17 -13.38
N ASN A 37 8.08 7.01 -13.90
CA ASN A 37 9.53 6.90 -13.76
C ASN A 37 10.20 8.17 -13.22
N ASP A 38 9.40 9.12 -12.72
CA ASP A 38 9.86 10.42 -12.25
C ASP A 38 10.00 10.49 -10.71
N ILE A 39 10.14 9.36 -10.02
CA ILE A 39 10.39 9.30 -8.57
C ILE A 39 11.79 8.75 -8.29
N PHE A 40 12.51 9.38 -7.35
CA PHE A 40 13.70 8.82 -6.71
C PHE A 40 13.43 8.55 -5.22
N TRP A 41 13.83 7.38 -4.75
CA TRP A 41 13.56 6.90 -3.38
C TRP A 41 14.81 6.96 -2.50
N TYR A 42 14.68 7.46 -1.27
CA TYR A 42 15.68 7.30 -0.21
C TYR A 42 15.05 6.42 0.87
N CYS A 43 15.55 5.22 1.10
CA CYS A 43 14.95 4.33 2.09
C CYS A 43 15.88 4.14 3.28
N VAL A 44 15.42 4.52 4.46
CA VAL A 44 16.09 4.18 5.72
C VAL A 44 15.92 2.68 5.96
N ILE A 45 17.01 1.99 6.28
CA ILE A 45 16.99 0.56 6.62
C ILE A 45 17.91 0.29 7.82
N PRO A 46 17.64 -0.76 8.61
CA PRO A 46 18.57 -1.22 9.63
C PRO A 46 19.94 -1.57 9.03
N GLY A 47 20.99 -0.94 9.54
CA GLY A 47 22.38 -1.27 9.23
C GLY A 47 22.97 -2.16 10.32
N PHE A 48 23.19 -3.44 10.00
CA PHE A 48 23.90 -4.37 10.88
C PHE A 48 25.31 -4.66 10.43
N GLU A 49 26.15 -5.01 11.41
CA GLU A 49 27.51 -5.48 11.22
C GLU A 49 27.65 -6.99 11.53
N GLY A 50 28.82 -7.55 11.25
CA GLY A 50 29.16 -8.95 11.53
C GLY A 50 28.18 -9.95 10.91
N ARG A 51 27.77 -10.97 11.68
CA ARG A 51 26.88 -12.04 11.21
C ARG A 51 25.50 -11.53 10.75
N MET A 52 25.07 -10.34 11.20
CA MET A 52 23.78 -9.77 10.82
C MET A 52 23.85 -8.87 9.58
N ALA A 53 25.04 -8.54 9.06
CA ALA A 53 25.19 -7.74 7.83
C ALA A 53 24.48 -8.35 6.61
N GLN A 54 24.40 -9.69 6.56
CA GLN A 54 23.66 -10.40 5.52
C GLN A 54 22.15 -10.06 5.52
N LYS A 55 21.58 -9.67 6.66
CA LYS A 55 20.16 -9.27 6.76
C LYS A 55 19.94 -7.89 6.13
N THR A 56 20.85 -6.94 6.35
CA THR A 56 20.85 -5.66 5.63
C THR A 56 20.90 -5.89 4.12
N LYS A 57 21.78 -6.79 3.66
CA LYS A 57 21.91 -7.14 2.24
C LYS A 57 20.61 -7.73 1.68
N GLN A 58 19.98 -8.65 2.40
CA GLN A 58 18.67 -9.23 2.00
C GLN A 58 17.59 -8.16 1.85
N ILE A 59 17.52 -7.17 2.76
CA ILE A 59 16.56 -6.06 2.65
C ILE A 59 16.80 -5.26 1.36
N LYS A 60 18.07 -4.94 1.05
CA LYS A 60 18.43 -4.22 -0.19
C LYS A 60 18.07 -5.02 -1.44
N GLU A 61 18.36 -6.33 -1.45
CA GLU A 61 18.01 -7.23 -2.56
C GLU A 61 16.50 -7.30 -2.79
N MET A 62 15.70 -7.30 -1.73
CA MET A 62 14.23 -7.28 -1.83
C MET A 62 13.69 -6.01 -2.49
N LEU A 63 14.34 -4.87 -2.27
CA LEU A 63 13.98 -3.55 -2.81
C LEU A 63 14.88 -3.11 -3.98
N ASN A 64 15.57 -4.06 -4.64
CA ASN A 64 16.62 -3.77 -5.61
C ASN A 64 16.09 -3.07 -6.87
N LEU A 65 16.20 -1.74 -6.88
CA LEU A 65 15.76 -0.87 -7.97
C LEU A 65 16.86 0.13 -8.32
N SER A 66 16.89 0.60 -9.56
CA SER A 66 17.92 1.56 -10.00
C SER A 66 17.73 2.97 -9.44
N ASN A 67 16.53 3.32 -8.99
CA ASN A 67 16.15 4.65 -8.49
C ASN A 67 15.91 4.68 -6.97
N ILE A 68 16.62 3.85 -6.20
CA ILE A 68 16.59 3.84 -4.73
C ILE A 68 17.99 3.99 -4.16
N ARG A 69 18.13 4.83 -3.13
CA ARG A 69 19.31 4.91 -2.27
C ARG A 69 18.96 4.45 -0.87
N PHE A 70 19.72 3.50 -0.34
CA PHE A 70 19.57 3.05 1.04
C PHE A 70 20.38 3.93 2.01
N LEU A 71 19.78 4.25 3.14
CA LEU A 71 20.40 4.94 4.27
C LEU A 71 20.42 3.99 5.45
N GLU A 72 21.57 3.36 5.69
CA GLU A 72 21.75 2.42 6.79
C GLU A 72 21.96 3.16 8.11
N VAL A 73 21.06 2.90 9.07
CA VAL A 73 21.10 3.43 10.43
C VAL A 73 20.98 2.27 11.43
N PRO A 74 21.61 2.34 12.61
CA PRO A 74 21.43 1.34 13.65
C PRO A 74 20.00 1.46 14.18
N ILE A 75 19.23 0.38 14.09
CA ILE A 75 17.84 0.31 14.57
C ILE A 75 17.77 -0.83 15.58
N PRO A 76 17.24 -0.61 16.80
CA PRO A 76 17.11 -1.67 17.79
C PRO A 76 16.12 -2.75 17.35
N GLY A 77 16.05 -3.86 18.06
CA GLY A 77 15.04 -4.90 17.80
C GLY A 77 13.61 -4.48 18.20
N PRO A 78 12.59 -5.26 17.80
CA PRO A 78 11.24 -5.10 18.29
C PRO A 78 11.12 -5.37 19.81
N PRO A 79 10.27 -4.62 20.54
CA PRO A 79 9.39 -3.55 20.04
C PRO A 79 10.08 -2.17 19.93
N SER A 80 11.28 -1.99 20.48
CA SER A 80 11.95 -0.68 20.62
C SER A 80 12.15 0.08 19.31
N HIS A 81 12.36 -0.60 18.17
CA HIS A 81 12.46 0.02 16.84
C HIS A 81 11.33 0.98 16.47
N ARG A 82 10.13 0.80 17.05
CA ARG A 82 8.94 1.59 16.75
C ARG A 82 9.01 3.00 17.33
N TYR A 83 9.71 3.15 18.45
CA TYR A 83 9.82 4.40 19.21
C TYR A 83 11.22 5.01 19.15
N HIS A 84 12.18 4.25 18.62
CA HIS A 84 13.56 4.71 18.50
C HIS A 84 13.71 5.64 17.31
N PHE A 85 14.25 6.85 17.57
CA PHE A 85 14.56 7.83 16.54
C PHE A 85 15.93 8.46 16.81
N ASP A 86 16.97 7.96 16.13
CA ASP A 86 18.32 8.51 16.23
C ASP A 86 18.50 9.72 15.30
N VAL A 87 18.27 10.91 15.87
CA VAL A 87 18.42 12.20 15.20
C VAL A 87 19.85 12.41 14.67
N PHE A 88 20.86 12.03 15.45
CA PHE A 88 22.26 12.33 15.13
C PHE A 88 22.76 11.45 14.00
N GLU A 89 22.47 10.16 14.05
CA GLU A 89 22.84 9.27 12.95
C GLU A 89 22.08 9.66 11.69
N LEU A 90 20.78 9.98 11.79
CA LEU A 90 20.02 10.41 10.63
C LEU A 90 20.59 11.70 10.04
N ALA A 91 21.02 12.66 10.86
CA ALA A 91 21.68 13.89 10.41
C ALA A 91 23.00 13.61 9.66
N ARG A 92 23.73 12.56 10.04
CA ARG A 92 24.96 12.14 9.34
C ARG A 92 24.66 11.51 7.98
N LYS A 93 23.55 10.77 7.85
CA LYS A 93 23.17 10.09 6.59
C LYS A 93 22.44 10.99 5.61
N VAL A 94 21.64 11.92 6.10
CA VAL A 94 20.84 12.84 5.26
C VAL A 94 21.70 14.01 4.77
N GLN A 95 22.15 13.91 3.53
CA GLN A 95 23.02 14.91 2.89
C GLN A 95 22.19 15.92 2.11
N TRP A 96 21.43 16.78 2.80
CA TRP A 96 20.55 17.78 2.17
C TRP A 96 21.26 18.75 1.22
N LYS A 97 22.58 18.91 1.35
CA LYS A 97 23.39 19.68 0.39
C LYS A 97 23.54 18.99 -0.96
N ASP A 98 23.38 17.67 -1.04
CA ASP A 98 23.47 16.88 -2.28
C ASP A 98 22.11 16.64 -2.93
N TYR A 99 21.04 16.63 -2.15
CA TYR A 99 19.70 16.33 -2.64
C TYR A 99 18.60 16.95 -1.80
N SER A 100 17.47 17.22 -2.43
CA SER A 100 16.25 17.64 -1.73
C SER A 100 15.33 16.46 -1.46
N ILE A 101 14.36 16.64 -0.56
CA ILE A 101 13.31 15.67 -0.25
C ILE A 101 11.99 16.43 -0.31
N ASP A 102 11.08 15.95 -1.15
CA ASP A 102 9.80 16.60 -1.41
C ASP A 102 8.69 16.00 -0.51
N VAL A 103 8.73 14.68 -0.33
CA VAL A 103 7.74 13.92 0.44
C VAL A 103 8.46 12.90 1.33
N VAL A 104 7.96 12.71 2.55
CA VAL A 104 8.33 11.63 3.47
C VAL A 104 7.21 10.60 3.47
N LEU A 105 7.55 9.32 3.34
CA LEU A 105 6.65 8.17 3.45
C LEU A 105 6.98 7.40 4.74
N THR A 106 5.99 7.16 5.60
CA THR A 106 6.17 6.35 6.81
C THR A 106 4.93 5.56 7.20
N ASN A 107 5.11 4.42 7.87
CA ASN A 107 4.05 3.66 8.56
C ASN A 107 4.11 3.80 10.09
N LEU A 108 4.89 4.76 10.61
CA LEU A 108 5.08 5.04 12.03
C LEU A 108 4.49 6.41 12.39
N PRO A 109 3.16 6.52 12.54
CA PRO A 109 2.55 7.79 12.93
C PRO A 109 3.13 8.38 14.21
N GLU A 110 3.46 7.55 15.20
CA GLU A 110 4.14 7.94 16.44
C GLU A 110 5.48 8.69 16.24
N LEU A 111 6.16 8.50 15.11
CA LEU A 111 7.42 9.19 14.80
C LEU A 111 7.25 10.40 13.87
N THR A 112 6.01 10.76 13.50
CA THR A 112 5.76 11.85 12.53
C THR A 112 6.29 13.19 13.01
N THR A 113 6.01 13.54 14.27
CA THR A 113 6.49 14.80 14.85
C THR A 113 8.02 14.84 14.87
N HIS A 114 8.66 13.73 15.27
CA HIS A 114 10.11 13.59 15.27
C HIS A 114 10.72 13.78 13.87
N LEU A 115 10.11 13.17 12.85
CA LEU A 115 10.53 13.34 11.45
C LEU A 115 10.41 14.78 10.97
N LYS A 116 9.28 15.45 11.26
CA LYS A 116 9.06 16.85 10.87
C LYS A 116 10.07 17.78 11.53
N THR A 117 10.29 17.63 12.83
CA THR A 117 11.28 18.40 13.58
C THR A 117 12.69 18.15 13.07
N PHE A 118 13.06 16.89 12.80
CA PHE A 118 14.36 16.57 12.21
C PHE A 118 14.62 17.32 10.90
N PHE A 119 13.69 17.25 9.95
CA PHE A 119 13.87 17.94 8.67
C PHE A 119 13.91 19.46 8.87
N TYR A 120 13.08 20.00 9.76
CA TYR A 120 13.08 21.42 10.06
C TYR A 120 14.39 21.90 10.72
N ASP A 121 14.97 21.17 11.67
CA ASP A 121 16.12 21.67 12.45
C ASP A 121 17.48 21.29 11.87
N TYR A 122 17.59 20.12 11.21
CA TYR A 122 18.86 19.57 10.75
C TYR A 122 19.07 19.71 9.24
N THR A 123 18.05 20.13 8.50
CA THR A 123 18.12 20.28 7.05
C THR A 123 17.51 21.59 6.56
N ASN A 124 17.77 21.91 5.30
CA ASN A 124 17.12 23.02 4.62
C ASN A 124 15.81 22.61 3.90
N VAL A 125 15.23 21.45 4.22
CA VAL A 125 13.98 20.98 3.60
C VAL A 125 12.88 20.82 4.64
N THR A 126 11.64 20.97 4.20
CA THR A 126 10.40 20.76 4.97
C THR A 126 9.47 19.91 4.13
N PRO A 127 9.75 18.60 3.99
CA PRO A 127 8.97 17.71 3.15
C PRO A 127 7.54 17.55 3.68
N LYS A 128 6.63 17.22 2.78
CA LYS A 128 5.26 16.80 3.14
C LYS A 128 5.27 15.37 3.63
N VAL A 129 4.43 15.02 4.60
CA VAL A 129 4.41 13.66 5.17
C VAL A 129 3.19 12.90 4.69
N LEU A 130 3.44 11.74 4.07
CA LEU A 130 2.47 10.76 3.62
C LEU A 130 2.56 9.51 4.48
N GLY A 131 1.49 9.20 5.19
CA GLY A 131 1.39 7.98 5.98
C GLY A 131 0.72 6.83 5.24
N PHE A 132 1.11 5.60 5.59
CA PHE A 132 0.36 4.39 5.23
C PHE A 132 0.38 3.39 6.37
N SER A 133 -0.78 2.84 6.73
CA SER A 133 -0.86 1.75 7.71
C SER A 133 -1.24 0.43 7.02
N HIS A 134 -0.31 -0.53 7.03
CA HIS A 134 -0.65 -1.93 6.73
C HIS A 134 -1.52 -2.49 7.86
N TRP A 135 -2.36 -3.49 7.60
CA TRP A 135 -3.35 -3.96 8.58
C TRP A 135 -2.71 -4.48 9.88
N ASP A 136 -1.51 -5.04 9.82
CA ASP A 136 -0.74 -5.44 11.02
C ASP A 136 -0.10 -4.26 11.76
N ASP A 137 0.22 -3.20 11.01
CA ASP A 137 0.76 -1.95 11.54
C ASP A 137 -0.35 -0.96 11.87
N ASN A 138 -1.63 -1.38 11.79
CA ASN A 138 -2.75 -0.48 12.00
C ASN A 138 -2.60 0.12 13.41
N PRO A 139 -2.40 1.45 13.48
CA PRO A 139 -1.95 2.11 14.69
C PRO A 139 -2.90 1.90 15.87
N LEU A 140 -4.18 1.65 15.58
CA LEU A 140 -5.26 1.64 16.56
C LEU A 140 -5.74 0.23 16.94
N LYS A 141 -5.05 -0.82 16.49
CA LYS A 141 -5.37 -2.21 16.87
C LYS A 141 -4.87 -2.59 18.26
N MET A 142 -3.96 -1.80 18.84
CA MET A 142 -3.24 -2.21 20.04
C MET A 142 -4.03 -2.07 21.34
N GLY A 143 -5.14 -1.33 21.35
CA GLY A 143 -5.99 -1.17 22.54
C GLY A 143 -5.26 -0.52 23.73
N HIS A 144 -4.12 0.12 23.48
CA HIS A 144 -3.30 0.81 24.48
C HIS A 144 -3.59 2.30 24.39
N GLY A 145 -4.45 2.81 25.28
CA GLY A 145 -5.00 4.16 25.16
C GLY A 145 -3.97 5.30 25.03
N ALA A 146 -2.78 5.18 25.63
CA ALA A 146 -1.71 6.16 25.47
C ALA A 146 -1.06 6.12 24.08
N ALA A 147 -0.70 4.92 23.60
CA ALA A 147 -0.10 4.74 22.27
C ALA A 147 -1.09 5.07 21.15
N ASP A 148 -2.37 4.77 21.33
CA ASP A 148 -3.41 5.11 20.34
C ASP A 148 -3.56 6.64 20.19
N ARG A 149 -3.46 7.40 21.30
CA ARG A 149 -3.47 8.87 21.28
C ARG A 149 -2.25 9.43 20.56
N GLU A 150 -1.05 8.94 20.87
CA GLU A 150 0.19 9.38 20.22
C GLU A 150 0.13 9.17 18.70
N LYS A 151 -0.37 8.01 18.27
CA LYS A 151 -0.51 7.71 16.85
C LYS A 151 -1.57 8.58 16.17
N LEU A 152 -2.69 8.87 16.83
CA LEU A 152 -3.68 9.80 16.28
C LEU A 152 -3.12 11.23 16.13
N LEU A 153 -2.34 11.70 17.10
CA LEU A 153 -1.60 12.97 17.00
C LEU A 153 -0.61 12.93 15.84
N GLY A 154 0.13 11.84 15.72
CA GLY A 154 1.04 11.59 14.61
C GLY A 154 0.37 11.68 13.25
N ILE A 155 -0.77 11.00 13.06
CA ILE A 155 -1.56 11.08 11.82
C ILE A 155 -2.06 12.51 11.58
N MET A 156 -2.46 13.23 12.63
CA MET A 156 -2.89 14.62 12.51
C MET A 156 -1.75 15.52 12.00
N GLU A 157 -0.51 15.25 12.38
CA GLU A 157 0.68 15.96 11.90
C GLU A 157 1.07 15.64 10.45
N MET A 158 0.57 14.53 9.89
CA MET A 158 0.78 14.19 8.49
C MET A 158 -0.05 15.10 7.56
N ASP A 159 0.37 15.19 6.30
CA ASP A 159 -0.38 15.89 5.26
C ASP A 159 -1.44 14.98 4.61
N ALA A 160 -1.22 13.67 4.58
CA ALA A 160 -2.20 12.65 4.20
C ALA A 160 -1.85 11.29 4.80
N HIS A 161 -2.85 10.43 5.03
CA HIS A 161 -2.64 9.08 5.56
C HIS A 161 -3.57 8.07 4.92
N PHE A 162 -3.01 6.96 4.45
CA PHE A 162 -3.75 5.86 3.84
C PHE A 162 -3.93 4.68 4.81
N PHE A 163 -5.16 4.17 4.85
CA PHE A 163 -5.50 2.87 5.43
C PHE A 163 -5.77 1.85 4.33
N ASN A 164 -5.80 0.55 4.66
CA ASN A 164 -6.11 -0.47 3.65
C ASN A 164 -7.58 -0.45 3.23
N THR A 165 -8.46 0.01 4.12
CA THR A 165 -9.92 -0.08 3.95
C THR A 165 -10.63 1.14 4.49
N ASP A 166 -11.82 1.42 3.96
CA ASP A 166 -12.67 2.48 4.50
C ASP A 166 -13.12 2.17 5.94
N ARG A 167 -13.25 0.88 6.29
CA ARG A 167 -13.55 0.48 7.67
C ARG A 167 -12.44 0.85 8.64
N GLU A 168 -11.18 0.63 8.28
CA GLU A 168 -10.03 1.04 9.12
C GLU A 168 -10.00 2.56 9.29
N LYS A 169 -10.26 3.30 8.20
CA LYS A 169 -10.44 4.77 8.25
C LYS A 169 -11.57 5.18 9.18
N ARG A 170 -12.76 4.55 9.10
CA ARG A 170 -13.90 4.82 10.00
C ARG A 170 -13.53 4.56 11.46
N ASN A 171 -12.91 3.43 11.75
CA ASN A 171 -12.45 3.10 13.10
C ASN A 171 -11.47 4.15 13.65
N ALA A 172 -10.59 4.69 12.80
CA ALA A 172 -9.69 5.77 13.20
C ALA A 172 -10.43 7.07 13.54
N LEU A 173 -11.46 7.42 12.77
CA LEU A 173 -12.32 8.57 13.06
C LEU A 173 -13.14 8.36 14.34
N ASP A 174 -13.64 7.16 14.59
CA ASP A 174 -14.36 6.82 15.82
C ASP A 174 -13.46 6.88 17.05
N ALA A 175 -12.20 6.46 16.92
CA ALA A 175 -11.21 6.64 17.98
C ALA A 175 -10.89 8.12 18.21
N ALA A 176 -10.71 8.90 17.13
CA ALA A 176 -10.45 10.33 17.19
C ALA A 176 -11.59 11.12 17.87
N ARG A 177 -12.85 10.76 17.62
CA ARG A 177 -14.04 11.40 18.25
C ARG A 177 -14.07 11.26 19.76
N LYS A 178 -13.36 10.29 20.34
CA LYS A 178 -13.26 10.12 21.79
C LYS A 178 -12.23 11.04 22.44
N ILE A 179 -11.39 11.71 21.65
CA ILE A 179 -10.22 12.48 22.12
C ILE A 179 -10.29 13.93 21.65
N PHE A 180 -10.68 14.17 20.40
CA PHE A 180 -10.64 15.49 19.77
C PHE A 180 -12.04 16.07 19.58
N ASN A 181 -12.08 17.40 19.45
CA ASN A 181 -13.31 18.13 19.12
C ASN A 181 -13.72 17.88 17.65
N ARG A 182 -14.94 18.30 17.30
CA ARG A 182 -15.52 18.11 15.96
C ARG A 182 -14.69 18.75 14.84
N ILE A 183 -14.07 19.90 15.09
CA ILE A 183 -13.28 20.64 14.09
C ILE A 183 -12.04 19.81 13.72
N THR A 184 -11.27 19.38 14.72
CA THR A 184 -10.08 18.55 14.53
C THR A 184 -10.42 17.21 13.87
N VAL A 185 -11.53 16.56 14.25
CA VAL A 185 -11.97 15.32 13.59
C VAL A 185 -12.31 15.53 12.12
N ASN A 186 -12.92 16.67 11.76
CA ASN A 186 -13.22 17.00 10.37
C ASN A 186 -11.95 17.22 9.56
N GLU A 187 -10.97 17.94 10.11
CA GLU A 187 -9.65 18.13 9.49
C GLU A 187 -8.93 16.79 9.30
N LEU A 188 -8.94 15.93 10.32
CA LEU A 188 -8.39 14.59 10.24
C LEU A 188 -9.06 13.80 9.10
N SER A 189 -10.40 13.80 9.03
CA SER A 189 -11.15 13.08 8.00
C SER A 189 -10.81 13.47 6.57
N GLN A 190 -10.42 14.73 6.33
CA GLN A 190 -10.00 15.20 5.00
C GLN A 190 -8.63 14.64 4.59
N LYS A 191 -7.77 14.32 5.56
CA LYS A 191 -6.42 13.74 5.35
C LYS A 191 -6.43 12.22 5.21
N LEU A 192 -7.49 11.56 5.67
CA LEU A 192 -7.57 10.10 5.68
C LEU A 192 -8.10 9.56 4.34
N HIS A 193 -7.39 8.59 3.78
CA HIS A 193 -7.73 7.93 2.54
C HIS A 193 -7.74 6.41 2.72
N ALA A 194 -8.43 5.70 1.83
CA ALA A 194 -8.32 4.26 1.69
C ALA A 194 -7.53 3.94 0.42
N MET A 195 -6.53 3.08 0.54
CA MET A 195 -5.81 2.47 -0.57
C MET A 195 -5.89 0.97 -0.34
N ARG A 196 -6.61 0.28 -1.21
CA ARG A 196 -6.75 -1.17 -1.13
C ARG A 196 -5.35 -1.79 -1.29
N VAL A 197 -5.08 -2.96 -0.73
CA VAL A 197 -3.76 -3.58 -0.98
C VAL A 197 -3.72 -4.05 -2.45
N PRO A 198 -2.69 -3.67 -3.23
CA PRO A 198 -2.51 -4.18 -4.58
C PRO A 198 -2.38 -5.71 -4.62
N ILE A 199 -3.24 -6.41 -5.38
CA ILE A 199 -3.35 -7.89 -5.30
C ILE A 199 -2.66 -8.59 -6.49
N ARG A 200 -2.94 -8.18 -7.73
CA ARG A 200 -2.38 -8.79 -8.95
C ARG A 200 -2.13 -7.75 -10.03
N TYR A 201 -1.20 -8.05 -10.93
CA TYR A 201 -1.01 -7.30 -12.17
C TYR A 201 -2.12 -7.60 -13.18
N ALA A 202 -2.38 -6.70 -14.11
CA ALA A 202 -3.45 -6.83 -15.10
C ALA A 202 -3.34 -8.13 -15.94
N GLU A 203 -2.13 -8.51 -16.38
CA GLU A 203 -1.88 -9.71 -17.21
C GLU A 203 -2.11 -11.03 -16.48
N GLN A 204 -2.17 -10.99 -15.15
CA GLN A 204 -2.44 -12.15 -14.32
C GLN A 204 -3.93 -12.38 -14.13
N VAL A 205 -4.77 -11.38 -14.38
CA VAL A 205 -6.21 -11.52 -14.35
C VAL A 205 -6.65 -12.35 -15.55
N ARG A 206 -7.54 -13.30 -15.30
CA ARG A 206 -8.10 -14.17 -16.32
C ARG A 206 -9.58 -13.87 -16.45
N SER A 207 -10.04 -13.76 -17.68
CA SER A 207 -11.46 -13.70 -18.01
C SER A 207 -12.10 -15.09 -17.88
N MET A 208 -13.39 -15.15 -18.17
CA MET A 208 -14.16 -16.37 -18.19
C MET A 208 -13.57 -17.39 -19.18
N ASP A 209 -13.19 -18.57 -18.70
CA ASP A 209 -12.92 -19.74 -19.52
C ASP A 209 -14.16 -20.63 -19.37
N ASN A 210 -15.00 -20.78 -20.40
CA ASN A 210 -16.28 -21.52 -20.35
C ASN A 210 -16.16 -23.05 -20.04
N ASP A 211 -15.05 -23.47 -19.44
CA ASP A 211 -14.70 -24.84 -19.01
C ASP A 211 -14.71 -24.95 -17.47
N TYR A 212 -15.87 -24.68 -16.88
CA TYR A 212 -16.08 -24.76 -15.43
C TYR A 212 -16.54 -26.15 -14.99
N LEU A 213 -16.05 -26.61 -13.85
CA LEU A 213 -16.64 -27.75 -13.14
C LEU A 213 -17.76 -27.21 -12.26
N ARG A 214 -18.84 -27.99 -12.03
CA ARG A 214 -19.89 -27.72 -11.00
C ARG A 214 -19.31 -27.82 -9.58
N MET A 215 -18.32 -26.97 -9.30
CA MET A 215 -17.54 -26.89 -8.08
C MET A 215 -17.83 -25.57 -7.38
N ILE A 216 -18.34 -25.65 -6.16
CA ILE A 216 -18.48 -24.50 -5.26
C ILE A 216 -17.18 -24.33 -4.49
N VAL A 217 -16.56 -23.15 -4.50
CA VAL A 217 -15.32 -22.91 -3.75
C VAL A 217 -15.56 -22.16 -2.44
N PHE A 218 -14.99 -22.69 -1.35
CA PHE A 218 -14.83 -21.97 -0.08
C PHE A 218 -13.33 -21.89 0.24
N ASN A 219 -12.64 -20.93 -0.36
CA ASN A 219 -11.18 -20.75 -0.20
C ASN A 219 -10.79 -19.92 1.02
N HIS A 220 -11.66 -19.86 2.01
CA HIS A 220 -11.42 -19.21 3.30
C HIS A 220 -10.91 -20.21 4.33
N ARG A 221 -10.27 -19.72 5.41
CA ARG A 221 -9.79 -20.57 6.51
C ARG A 221 -10.92 -20.81 7.51
N PRO A 222 -11.52 -22.02 7.59
CA PRO A 222 -12.72 -22.25 8.40
C PRO A 222 -12.67 -21.73 9.84
N SER A 223 -11.51 -21.84 10.51
CA SER A 223 -11.32 -21.41 11.90
C SER A 223 -11.39 -19.89 12.13
N LEU A 224 -11.25 -19.08 11.07
CA LEU A 224 -11.26 -17.62 11.13
C LEU A 224 -12.61 -17.00 10.77
N GLU A 225 -13.58 -17.82 10.37
CA GLU A 225 -14.84 -17.36 9.78
C GLU A 225 -16.02 -17.64 10.73
N LYS A 226 -16.87 -16.63 10.94
CA LYS A 226 -18.00 -16.74 11.87
C LYS A 226 -19.09 -17.64 11.32
N THR A 227 -19.36 -17.57 10.01
CA THR A 227 -20.50 -18.25 9.36
C THR A 227 -20.13 -19.58 8.70
N PHE A 228 -18.98 -20.17 9.04
CA PHE A 228 -18.60 -21.47 8.48
C PHE A 228 -19.56 -22.60 8.87
N PRO A 229 -20.04 -22.70 10.14
CA PRO A 229 -21.04 -23.71 10.50
C PRO A 229 -22.34 -23.60 9.68
N GLU A 230 -22.80 -22.38 9.41
CA GLU A 230 -23.99 -22.10 8.59
C GLU A 230 -23.77 -22.49 7.13
N PHE A 231 -22.57 -22.26 6.60
CA PHE A 231 -22.17 -22.71 5.27
C PHE A 231 -22.27 -24.25 5.15
N ILE A 232 -21.71 -25.00 6.11
CA ILE A 232 -21.81 -26.46 6.14
C ILE A 232 -23.28 -26.92 6.18
N LYS A 233 -24.12 -26.29 6.99
CA LYS A 233 -25.56 -26.60 7.05
C LYS A 233 -26.25 -26.31 5.72
N ALA A 234 -25.91 -25.23 5.03
CA ALA A 234 -26.44 -24.92 3.69
C ALA A 234 -26.04 -25.99 2.67
N MET A 235 -24.76 -26.38 2.63
CA MET A 235 -24.27 -27.40 1.69
C MET A 235 -24.89 -28.77 1.92
N ASN A 236 -25.09 -29.18 3.18
CA ASN A 236 -25.80 -30.43 3.50
C ASN A 236 -27.26 -30.43 3.01
N ARG A 237 -27.97 -29.29 3.16
CA ARG A 237 -29.33 -29.15 2.64
C ARG A 237 -29.37 -29.13 1.12
N LEU A 238 -28.39 -28.50 0.49
CA LEU A 238 -28.25 -28.49 -0.97
C LEU A 238 -27.99 -29.91 -1.50
N TRP A 239 -27.06 -30.64 -0.89
CA TRP A 239 -26.76 -32.03 -1.25
C TRP A 239 -27.96 -32.98 -1.13
N GLY A 240 -28.81 -32.76 -0.12
CA GLY A 240 -30.05 -33.52 0.03
C GLY A 240 -31.10 -33.24 -1.06
N ARG A 241 -30.95 -32.15 -1.83
CA ARG A 241 -31.85 -31.78 -2.94
C ARG A 241 -31.27 -32.13 -4.30
N ARG A 242 -29.94 -32.07 -4.45
CA ARG A 242 -29.22 -32.29 -5.71
C ARG A 242 -27.80 -32.78 -5.43
N GLN A 243 -27.27 -33.66 -6.27
CA GLN A 243 -25.95 -34.30 -6.10
C GLN A 243 -25.02 -34.08 -7.30
N ASP A 244 -25.33 -33.08 -8.13
CA ASP A 244 -24.66 -32.72 -9.38
C ASP A 244 -23.50 -31.71 -9.18
N PHE A 245 -23.10 -31.45 -7.93
CA PHE A 245 -22.04 -30.50 -7.60
C PHE A 245 -21.03 -31.07 -6.60
N ARG A 246 -19.87 -30.42 -6.48
CA ARG A 246 -18.91 -30.68 -5.39
C ARG A 246 -18.51 -29.36 -4.74
N VAL A 247 -17.99 -29.42 -3.52
CA VAL A 247 -17.47 -28.25 -2.80
C VAL A 247 -15.99 -28.43 -2.53
N TRP A 248 -15.19 -27.49 -3.00
CA TRP A 248 -13.77 -27.43 -2.73
C TRP A 248 -13.48 -26.50 -1.56
N ILE A 249 -12.91 -27.04 -0.49
CA ILE A 249 -12.49 -26.28 0.69
C ILE A 249 -10.99 -26.48 0.90
N PRO A 250 -10.12 -25.69 0.25
CA PRO A 250 -8.68 -25.91 0.29
C PRO A 250 -8.06 -25.87 1.69
N TYR A 251 -8.63 -25.07 2.59
CA TYR A 251 -8.13 -24.91 3.96
C TYR A 251 -8.89 -25.76 4.97
N TYR A 252 -9.60 -26.80 4.52
CA TYR A 252 -10.32 -27.68 5.43
C TYR A 252 -9.36 -28.47 6.32
N PRO A 253 -9.57 -28.52 7.66
CA PRO A 253 -8.69 -29.25 8.55
C PRO A 253 -8.74 -30.78 8.30
N LYS A 254 -7.57 -31.42 8.17
CA LYS A 254 -7.45 -32.88 7.92
C LYS A 254 -8.13 -33.79 8.94
N LYS A 255 -8.42 -33.29 10.15
CA LYS A 255 -9.03 -34.06 11.26
C LYS A 255 -10.52 -33.73 11.48
N GLN A 256 -11.18 -33.07 10.54
CA GLN A 256 -12.61 -32.77 10.63
C GLN A 256 -13.47 -33.80 9.87
N ARG A 257 -14.77 -33.80 10.17
CA ARG A 257 -15.79 -34.63 9.53
C ARG A 257 -15.68 -34.53 8.00
N SER A 258 -15.67 -35.66 7.30
CA SER A 258 -15.80 -35.66 5.84
C SER A 258 -17.26 -35.56 5.44
N TYR A 259 -17.52 -34.98 4.27
CA TYR A 259 -18.83 -34.91 3.63
C TYR A 259 -18.69 -35.42 2.20
N GLU A 260 -19.70 -36.11 1.67
CA GLU A 260 -19.65 -36.65 0.29
C GLU A 260 -19.44 -35.57 -0.76
N TRP A 261 -20.08 -34.42 -0.58
CA TRP A 261 -19.95 -33.26 -1.45
C TRP A 261 -18.57 -32.58 -1.32
N LEU A 262 -17.82 -32.79 -0.22
CA LEU A 262 -16.58 -32.10 0.07
C LEU A 262 -15.38 -32.76 -0.61
N PHE A 263 -14.40 -31.95 -1.02
CA PHE A 263 -13.09 -32.43 -1.45
C PHE A 263 -11.99 -31.36 -1.18
N THR A 264 -10.74 -31.80 -1.09
CA THR A 264 -9.59 -30.98 -0.62
C THR A 264 -8.27 -31.24 -1.36
N GLU A 265 -8.30 -32.05 -2.42
CA GLU A 265 -7.14 -32.70 -3.04
C GLU A 265 -6.31 -31.75 -3.91
N VAL A 266 -6.86 -30.62 -4.34
CA VAL A 266 -6.12 -29.62 -5.10
C VAL A 266 -5.01 -29.02 -4.23
N PRO A 267 -3.71 -29.21 -4.55
CA PRO A 267 -2.63 -28.72 -3.73
C PRO A 267 -2.60 -27.19 -3.71
N ILE A 268 -2.59 -26.61 -2.50
CA ILE A 268 -2.58 -25.16 -2.29
C ILE A 268 -1.22 -24.56 -1.94
N THR A 269 -0.21 -25.42 -1.73
CA THR A 269 1.18 -24.98 -1.56
C THR A 269 1.81 -24.50 -2.86
N ASP A 270 1.16 -24.82 -3.99
CA ASP A 270 1.52 -24.38 -5.33
C ASP A 270 0.47 -23.36 -5.79
N ARG A 271 0.92 -22.13 -6.06
CA ARG A 271 0.03 -21.02 -6.41
C ARG A 271 -0.67 -21.24 -7.75
N ASP A 272 0.00 -21.88 -8.70
CA ASP A 272 -0.57 -22.09 -10.03
C ASP A 272 -1.65 -23.17 -9.99
N LYS A 273 -1.45 -24.22 -9.18
CA LYS A 273 -2.49 -25.23 -8.90
C LYS A 273 -3.68 -24.66 -8.14
N TYR A 274 -3.43 -23.81 -7.14
CA TYR A 274 -4.50 -23.10 -6.43
C TYR A 274 -5.33 -22.23 -7.37
N TYR A 275 -4.67 -21.42 -8.22
CA TYR A 275 -5.38 -20.60 -9.20
C TYR A 275 -6.07 -21.41 -10.29
N TYR A 276 -5.53 -22.57 -10.66
CA TYR A 276 -6.21 -23.51 -11.55
C TYR A 276 -7.50 -24.04 -10.93
N GLY A 277 -7.49 -24.45 -9.65
CA GLY A 277 -8.70 -24.83 -8.92
C GLY A 277 -9.74 -23.71 -8.90
N LEU A 278 -9.32 -22.46 -8.69
CA LEU A 278 -10.23 -21.32 -8.76
C LEU A 278 -10.81 -21.17 -10.16
N ARG A 279 -10.00 -21.16 -11.22
CA ARG A 279 -10.49 -21.04 -12.61
C ARG A 279 -11.51 -22.12 -12.99
N ARG A 280 -11.39 -23.32 -12.42
CA ARG A 280 -12.34 -24.43 -12.62
C ARG A 280 -13.59 -24.35 -11.74
N SER A 281 -13.68 -23.40 -10.82
CA SER A 281 -14.81 -23.28 -9.89
C SER A 281 -16.01 -22.60 -10.55
N TYR A 282 -17.20 -23.13 -10.26
CA TYR A 282 -18.46 -22.61 -10.77
C TYR A 282 -18.80 -21.28 -10.10
N PHE A 283 -18.80 -21.24 -8.76
CA PHE A 283 -18.92 -20.00 -7.97
C PHE A 283 -18.25 -20.19 -6.61
N GLY A 284 -17.97 -19.09 -5.94
CA GLY A 284 -17.43 -19.07 -4.60
C GLY A 284 -18.42 -18.59 -3.55
N VAL A 285 -18.16 -18.93 -2.28
CA VAL A 285 -18.93 -18.40 -1.15
C VAL A 285 -17.99 -17.68 -0.19
N SER A 286 -18.36 -16.44 0.16
CA SER A 286 -17.60 -15.56 1.04
C SER A 286 -18.29 -15.40 2.39
N PRO A 287 -17.72 -15.92 3.49
CA PRO A 287 -18.33 -15.93 4.83
C PRO A 287 -18.16 -14.61 5.59
N ALA A 288 -18.93 -14.43 6.67
CA ALA A 288 -18.68 -13.37 7.64
C ALA A 288 -17.32 -13.58 8.33
N GLN A 289 -16.45 -12.57 8.26
CA GLN A 289 -15.11 -12.63 8.83
C GLN A 289 -15.09 -12.14 10.27
N LYS A 290 -14.18 -12.69 11.09
CA LYS A 290 -13.94 -12.18 12.45
C LYS A 290 -13.44 -10.74 12.46
N PHE A 291 -12.51 -10.42 11.57
CA PHE A 291 -11.78 -9.14 11.58
C PHE A 291 -12.21 -8.17 10.46
N GLY A 292 -13.09 -8.61 9.55
CA GLY A 292 -13.58 -7.81 8.43
C GLY A 292 -12.47 -7.21 7.58
N HIS A 293 -11.41 -7.99 7.37
CA HIS A 293 -10.31 -7.61 6.49
C HIS A 293 -10.68 -7.95 5.05
N TRP A 294 -9.88 -7.44 4.12
CA TRP A 294 -9.95 -7.91 2.75
C TRP A 294 -9.68 -9.42 2.74
N SER A 295 -10.63 -10.20 2.21
CA SER A 295 -10.36 -11.59 1.94
C SER A 295 -9.56 -11.66 0.65
N ALA A 296 -8.24 -11.85 0.78
CA ALA A 296 -7.40 -12.24 -0.34
C ALA A 296 -8.02 -13.42 -1.10
N SER A 297 -8.69 -14.34 -0.40
CA SER A 297 -9.40 -15.47 -0.98
C SER A 297 -10.52 -15.04 -1.94
N THR A 298 -11.39 -14.11 -1.53
CA THR A 298 -12.49 -13.64 -2.38
C THR A 298 -11.93 -12.92 -3.61
N ALA A 299 -10.96 -12.03 -3.39
CA ALA A 299 -10.31 -11.32 -4.48
C ALA A 299 -9.59 -12.26 -5.46
N ASP A 300 -8.89 -13.29 -4.97
CA ASP A 300 -8.23 -14.31 -5.80
C ASP A 300 -9.24 -14.99 -6.72
N GLY A 301 -10.39 -15.39 -6.19
CA GLY A 301 -11.43 -16.05 -6.97
C GLY A 301 -12.03 -15.13 -8.04
N LEU A 302 -12.38 -13.90 -7.66
CA LEU A 302 -12.89 -12.89 -8.60
C LEU A 302 -11.88 -12.61 -9.74
N LEU A 303 -10.58 -12.49 -9.43
CA LEU A 303 -9.50 -12.26 -10.40
C LEU A 303 -9.18 -13.50 -11.26
N ASN A 304 -9.78 -14.65 -10.96
CA ASN A 304 -9.74 -15.88 -11.77
C ASN A 304 -11.09 -16.18 -12.45
N GLY A 305 -11.98 -15.18 -12.56
CA GLY A 305 -13.26 -15.33 -13.27
C GLY A 305 -14.31 -16.13 -12.52
N VAL A 306 -14.21 -16.25 -11.19
CA VAL A 306 -15.19 -16.93 -10.34
C VAL A 306 -16.11 -15.89 -9.71
N PRO A 307 -17.44 -15.95 -9.92
CA PRO A 307 -18.37 -15.08 -9.23
C PRO A 307 -18.55 -15.57 -7.78
N TYR A 308 -18.82 -14.67 -6.85
CA TYR A 308 -18.99 -15.01 -5.43
C TYR A 308 -20.34 -14.58 -4.89
N ILE A 309 -20.98 -15.47 -4.15
CA ILE A 309 -22.08 -15.16 -3.23
C ILE A 309 -21.45 -14.72 -1.91
N MET A 310 -21.66 -13.46 -1.52
CA MET A 310 -20.95 -12.83 -0.41
C MET A 310 -21.83 -12.63 0.81
N TYR A 311 -21.28 -12.78 2.01
CA TYR A 311 -22.00 -12.40 3.21
C TYR A 311 -22.28 -10.89 3.18
N ASP A 312 -23.48 -10.48 3.59
CA ASP A 312 -23.87 -9.08 3.61
C ASP A 312 -23.12 -8.30 4.71
N ALA A 313 -21.96 -7.76 4.32
CA ALA A 313 -21.12 -6.93 5.16
C ALA A 313 -20.52 -5.76 4.36
N ASP A 314 -20.20 -4.68 5.08
CA ASP A 314 -19.64 -3.44 4.53
C ASP A 314 -18.38 -3.69 3.69
N TYR A 315 -17.45 -4.52 4.18
CA TYR A 315 -16.19 -4.83 3.49
C TYR A 315 -16.37 -5.65 2.21
N TYR A 316 -17.44 -6.46 2.08
CA TYR A 316 -17.73 -7.15 0.82
C TYR A 316 -18.47 -6.27 -0.17
N ARG A 317 -19.37 -5.40 0.30
CA ARG A 317 -20.00 -4.38 -0.54
C ARG A 317 -18.98 -3.40 -1.11
N GLU A 318 -17.95 -3.07 -0.33
CA GLU A 318 -16.81 -2.27 -0.78
C GLU A 318 -15.97 -3.03 -1.84
N LEU A 319 -15.72 -4.32 -1.64
CA LEU A 319 -14.98 -5.18 -2.57
C LEU A 319 -15.70 -5.32 -3.92
N ASN A 320 -16.98 -5.67 -3.89
CA ASN A 320 -17.80 -5.87 -5.08
C ASN A 320 -19.28 -5.53 -4.79
N PRO A 321 -19.73 -4.31 -5.08
CA PRO A 321 -21.11 -3.88 -4.85
C PRO A 321 -22.13 -4.61 -5.72
N ASN A 322 -21.70 -5.25 -6.82
CA ASN A 322 -22.59 -5.95 -7.76
C ASN A 322 -22.72 -7.46 -7.46
N ALA A 323 -22.05 -7.95 -6.40
CA ALA A 323 -22.20 -9.34 -5.97
C ALA A 323 -23.60 -9.62 -5.45
N ASP A 324 -23.98 -10.90 -5.41
CA ASP A 324 -25.15 -11.32 -4.65
C ASP A 324 -24.79 -11.53 -3.19
N PHE A 325 -25.68 -11.08 -2.31
CA PHE A 325 -25.44 -11.05 -0.87
C PHE A 325 -26.40 -11.93 -0.10
N TYR A 326 -25.88 -12.66 0.89
CA TYR A 326 -26.66 -13.47 1.82
C TYR A 326 -26.47 -13.03 3.28
N ARG A 327 -27.51 -13.19 4.10
CA ARG A 327 -27.47 -12.90 5.56
C ARG A 327 -27.57 -14.15 6.43
N ASN A 328 -28.15 -15.22 5.89
CA ASN A 328 -28.47 -16.43 6.63
C ASN A 328 -28.39 -17.65 5.72
N GLN A 329 -28.56 -18.84 6.32
CA GLN A 329 -28.47 -20.12 5.63
C GLN A 329 -29.47 -20.26 4.48
N THR A 330 -30.70 -19.78 4.65
CA THR A 330 -31.77 -19.91 3.63
C THR A 330 -31.43 -19.10 2.38
N GLY A 331 -31.04 -17.83 2.54
CA GLY A 331 -30.66 -16.99 1.40
C GLY A 331 -29.43 -17.52 0.67
N LEU A 332 -28.45 -18.09 1.39
CA LEU A 332 -27.31 -18.75 0.74
C LEU A 332 -27.75 -19.97 -0.09
N LEU A 333 -28.67 -20.78 0.44
CA LEU A 333 -29.18 -21.96 -0.24
C LEU A 333 -29.96 -21.59 -1.51
N GLU A 334 -30.77 -20.54 -1.47
CA GLU A 334 -31.52 -20.03 -2.62
C GLU A 334 -30.59 -19.54 -3.73
N LEU A 335 -29.63 -18.67 -3.38
CA LEU A 335 -28.64 -18.17 -4.33
C LEU A 335 -27.77 -19.29 -4.90
N ALA A 336 -27.38 -20.28 -4.09
CA ALA A 336 -26.61 -21.42 -4.56
C ALA A 336 -27.39 -22.28 -5.58
N ASN A 337 -28.71 -22.45 -5.41
CA ASN A 337 -29.53 -23.13 -6.42
C ASN A 337 -29.64 -22.30 -7.69
N LEU A 338 -29.93 -21.00 -7.57
CA LEU A 338 -30.00 -20.09 -8.72
C LEU A 338 -28.72 -20.16 -9.57
N TYR A 339 -27.55 -20.06 -8.94
CA TYR A 339 -26.28 -20.15 -9.64
C TYR A 339 -26.04 -21.51 -10.31
N LEU A 340 -26.56 -22.62 -9.78
CA LEU A 340 -26.39 -23.96 -10.34
C LEU A 340 -27.43 -24.32 -11.42
N ASP A 341 -28.53 -23.57 -11.48
CA ASP A 341 -29.65 -23.78 -12.41
C ASP A 341 -29.64 -22.79 -13.59
N ASP A 342 -29.02 -21.62 -13.42
CA ASP A 342 -28.99 -20.55 -14.41
C ASP A 342 -27.54 -20.11 -14.73
N ASP A 343 -26.98 -20.75 -15.74
CA ASP A 343 -25.63 -20.50 -16.26
C ASP A 343 -25.49 -19.04 -16.77
N ASP A 344 -26.54 -18.47 -17.37
CA ASP A 344 -26.53 -17.10 -17.91
C ASP A 344 -26.49 -16.06 -16.80
N TYR A 345 -27.28 -16.26 -15.74
CA TYR A 345 -27.25 -15.43 -14.54
C TYR A 345 -25.88 -15.49 -13.87
N ARG A 346 -25.33 -16.71 -13.68
CA ARG A 346 -23.99 -16.91 -13.12
C ARG A 346 -22.93 -16.18 -13.95
N ASN A 347 -22.99 -16.27 -15.28
CA ASN A 347 -22.03 -15.64 -16.19
C ASN A 347 -22.14 -14.12 -16.18
N THR A 348 -23.35 -13.59 -16.10
CA THR A 348 -23.60 -12.15 -15.89
C THR A 348 -22.89 -11.67 -14.63
N LYS A 349 -22.97 -12.43 -13.54
CA LYS A 349 -22.29 -12.08 -12.27
C LYS A 349 -20.77 -12.07 -12.37
N VAL A 350 -20.17 -12.89 -13.24
CA VAL A 350 -18.73 -12.82 -13.52
C VAL A 350 -18.38 -11.49 -14.17
N HIS A 351 -19.10 -11.11 -15.22
CA HIS A 351 -18.84 -9.86 -15.95
C HIS A 351 -19.02 -8.62 -15.07
N GLU A 352 -20.10 -8.56 -14.30
CA GLU A 352 -20.38 -7.48 -13.35
C GLU A 352 -19.27 -7.35 -12.30
N SER A 353 -18.75 -8.48 -11.82
CA SER A 353 -17.73 -8.52 -10.78
C SER A 353 -16.34 -8.15 -11.30
N LEU A 354 -15.95 -8.67 -12.47
CA LEU A 354 -14.63 -8.42 -13.06
C LEU A 354 -14.39 -6.94 -13.31
N LYS A 355 -15.40 -6.20 -13.79
CA LYS A 355 -15.29 -4.75 -14.05
C LYS A 355 -14.91 -3.98 -12.77
N THR A 356 -15.62 -4.23 -11.67
CA THR A 356 -15.40 -3.52 -10.41
C THR A 356 -14.06 -3.92 -9.78
N VAL A 357 -13.73 -5.21 -9.84
CA VAL A 357 -12.49 -5.75 -9.29
C VAL A 357 -11.28 -5.26 -10.08
N PHE A 358 -11.37 -5.15 -11.41
CA PHE A 358 -10.28 -4.63 -12.23
C PHE A 358 -9.94 -3.19 -11.84
N ASN A 359 -10.95 -2.33 -11.69
CA ASN A 359 -10.73 -0.93 -11.35
C ASN A 359 -10.20 -0.70 -9.93
N THR A 360 -10.33 -1.69 -9.03
CA THR A 360 -10.05 -1.48 -7.61
C THR A 360 -8.91 -2.34 -7.05
N LEU A 361 -8.64 -3.52 -7.64
CA LEU A 361 -7.69 -4.52 -7.11
C LEU A 361 -6.46 -4.71 -7.98
N ILE A 362 -6.50 -4.22 -9.21
CA ILE A 362 -5.35 -4.20 -10.11
C ILE A 362 -4.29 -3.28 -9.53
N LEU A 363 -3.07 -3.82 -9.52
CA LEU A 363 -1.94 -3.24 -8.85
C LEU A 363 -1.63 -1.82 -9.36
N GLU A 364 -1.66 -1.62 -10.67
CA GLU A 364 -1.42 -0.35 -11.35
C GLU A 364 -2.48 0.68 -10.99
N GLU A 365 -3.76 0.34 -11.12
CA GLU A 365 -4.89 1.24 -10.88
C GLU A 365 -4.97 1.69 -9.43
N ASN A 366 -4.77 0.75 -8.50
CA ASN A 366 -4.79 1.03 -7.08
C ASN A 366 -3.60 1.90 -6.63
N THR A 367 -2.43 1.73 -7.28
CA THR A 367 -1.25 2.57 -7.02
C THR A 367 -1.42 3.99 -7.55
N ARG A 368 -2.30 4.25 -8.52
CA ARG A 368 -2.54 5.61 -9.05
C ARG A 368 -2.98 6.58 -7.97
N ALA A 369 -3.92 6.21 -7.10
CA ALA A 369 -4.40 7.11 -6.04
C ALA A 369 -3.26 7.54 -5.10
N PHE A 370 -2.38 6.62 -4.73
CA PHE A 370 -1.20 6.92 -3.92
C PHE A 370 -0.18 7.78 -4.68
N SER A 371 0.04 7.48 -5.97
CA SER A 371 0.90 8.23 -6.88
C SER A 371 0.44 9.68 -7.06
N ASP A 372 -0.87 9.87 -7.25
CA ASP A 372 -1.49 11.18 -7.40
C ASP A 372 -1.40 11.97 -6.10
N LYS A 373 -1.55 11.31 -4.95
CA LYS A 373 -1.30 11.95 -3.66
C LYS A 373 0.15 12.44 -3.52
N ILE A 374 1.15 11.71 -3.99
CA ILE A 374 2.54 12.20 -4.02
C ILE A 374 2.65 13.48 -4.88
N ASN A 375 1.96 13.55 -6.03
CA ASN A 375 1.95 14.74 -6.88
C ASN A 375 1.23 15.92 -6.22
N GLU A 376 0.10 15.67 -5.56
CA GLU A 376 -0.64 16.66 -4.79
C GLU A 376 0.22 17.24 -3.66
N LEU A 377 0.87 16.38 -2.87
CA LEU A 377 1.76 16.79 -1.79
C LEU A 377 2.96 17.60 -2.30
N TYR A 378 3.61 17.14 -3.38
CA TYR A 378 4.64 17.94 -4.04
C TYR A 378 4.10 19.32 -4.48
N SER A 379 2.90 19.34 -5.05
CA SER A 379 2.26 20.57 -5.54
C SER A 379 1.80 21.47 -4.40
N ALA A 380 1.58 20.96 -3.19
CA ALA A 380 1.22 21.74 -2.01
C ALA A 380 2.37 22.60 -1.46
N HIS A 381 3.62 22.35 -1.87
CA HIS A 381 4.73 23.24 -1.52
C HIS A 381 4.51 24.65 -2.08
N ARG A 382 4.71 25.69 -1.27
CA ARG A 382 4.63 27.09 -1.71
C ARG A 382 5.69 27.36 -2.77
N SER A 383 5.32 27.92 -3.93
CA SER A 383 6.30 28.36 -4.93
C SER A 383 6.94 29.68 -4.49
N MET A 384 8.27 29.73 -4.50
CA MET A 384 9.06 30.94 -4.21
C MET A 384 9.46 31.61 -5.51
N LYS A 385 8.77 32.69 -5.88
CA LYS A 385 9.05 33.49 -7.08
C LYS A 385 9.63 34.84 -6.67
N ASN A 386 10.93 34.86 -6.42
CA ASN A 386 11.67 36.06 -5.99
C ASN A 386 13.05 36.12 -6.69
N ASP A 387 13.83 37.15 -6.35
CA ASP A 387 15.13 37.42 -6.99
C ASP A 387 16.15 36.32 -6.76
N ILE A 388 16.10 35.68 -5.60
CA ILE A 388 16.96 34.55 -5.28
C ILE A 388 16.63 33.38 -6.21
N THR A 389 15.35 33.04 -6.43
CA THR A 389 14.96 32.01 -7.41
C THR A 389 15.38 32.38 -8.82
N ARG A 390 15.24 33.66 -9.22
CA ARG A 390 15.70 34.14 -10.54
C ARG A 390 17.21 33.95 -10.71
N ASP A 391 18.00 34.24 -9.67
CA ASP A 391 19.44 34.00 -9.67
C ASP A 391 19.77 32.50 -9.75
N MET A 392 19.09 31.64 -8.99
CA MET A 392 19.27 30.18 -9.06
C MET A 392 19.03 29.66 -10.49
N ILE A 393 17.94 30.06 -11.14
CA ILE A 393 17.61 29.66 -12.51
C ILE A 393 18.68 30.17 -13.49
N ARG A 394 19.13 31.42 -13.34
CA ARG A 394 20.20 32.00 -14.16
C ARG A 394 21.50 31.22 -14.01
N LEU A 395 21.90 30.91 -12.77
CA LEU A 395 23.10 30.13 -12.46
C LEU A 395 23.06 28.75 -13.13
N ILE A 396 21.94 28.03 -13.03
CA ILE A 396 21.77 26.72 -13.68
C ILE A 396 21.85 26.85 -15.21
N LYS A 397 21.22 27.87 -15.80
CA LYS A 397 21.25 28.11 -17.25
C LYS A 397 22.65 28.43 -17.76
N MET A 398 23.41 29.23 -17.03
CA MET A 398 24.79 29.58 -17.39
C MET A 398 25.71 28.35 -17.39
N GLU A 399 25.65 27.52 -16.34
CA GLU A 399 26.47 26.32 -16.23
C GLU A 399 25.96 25.16 -17.10
N ARG A 400 24.70 25.24 -17.57
CA ARG A 400 23.96 24.20 -18.30
C ARG A 400 23.72 22.89 -17.52
N ARG A 401 24.55 22.59 -16.53
CA ARG A 401 24.47 21.43 -15.65
C ARG A 401 25.05 21.84 -14.29
N MET A 402 24.29 21.66 -13.22
CA MET A 402 24.69 22.09 -11.88
C MET A 402 24.16 21.12 -10.83
N THR A 403 25.06 20.59 -10.00
CA THR A 403 24.65 19.77 -8.85
C THR A 403 24.01 20.64 -7.77
N GLN A 404 23.13 20.06 -6.95
CA GLN A 404 22.56 20.77 -5.79
C GLN A 404 23.67 21.24 -4.83
N ARG A 405 24.75 20.48 -4.70
CA ARG A 405 25.88 20.87 -3.85
C ARG A 405 26.56 22.14 -4.36
N GLU A 406 26.77 22.26 -5.66
CA GLU A 406 27.31 23.48 -6.27
C GLU A 406 26.35 24.66 -6.11
N LEU A 407 25.05 24.44 -6.35
CA LEU A 407 24.03 25.46 -6.15
C LEU A 407 24.05 25.97 -4.70
N MET A 408 24.03 25.06 -3.71
CA MET A 408 24.08 25.41 -2.29
C MET A 408 25.37 26.17 -1.94
N LYS A 409 26.53 25.80 -2.51
CA LYS A 409 27.78 26.55 -2.32
C LYS A 409 27.71 27.97 -2.88
N ARG A 410 27.09 28.17 -4.06
CA ARG A 410 26.91 29.52 -4.64
C ARG A 410 25.94 30.37 -3.82
N LEU A 411 24.85 29.76 -3.34
CA LEU A 411 23.87 30.43 -2.51
C LEU A 411 24.44 30.80 -1.13
N ALA A 412 25.23 29.92 -0.51
CA ALA A 412 25.89 30.20 0.76
C ALA A 412 26.81 31.44 0.67
N ARG A 413 27.48 31.64 -0.46
CA ARG A 413 28.39 32.79 -0.67
C ARG A 413 27.67 34.09 -1.04
N ARG A 414 26.52 34.01 -1.69
CA ARG A 414 25.81 35.17 -2.27
C ARG A 414 24.66 35.67 -1.40
N TRP A 415 24.05 34.78 -0.64
CA TRP A 415 22.78 34.98 0.04
C TRP A 415 22.81 34.43 1.48
N ASP A 416 24.01 34.17 2.02
CA ASP A 416 24.22 33.56 3.34
C ASP A 416 23.36 32.32 3.59
N TRP A 417 23.15 31.53 2.53
CA TRP A 417 22.25 30.39 2.56
C TRP A 417 22.75 29.27 3.46
N ASP A 418 21.91 28.88 4.43
CA ASP A 418 22.16 27.78 5.35
C ASP A 418 20.93 26.83 5.49
N LYS A 419 20.90 26.04 6.57
CA LYS A 419 19.79 25.12 6.87
C LYS A 419 18.50 25.82 7.30
N ASN A 420 18.57 27.08 7.73
CA ASN A 420 17.41 27.82 8.22
C ASN A 420 16.54 28.32 7.05
N ILE A 421 17.11 28.51 5.86
CA ILE A 421 16.37 28.89 4.66
C ILE A 421 15.81 27.64 3.94
N LYS A 422 14.48 27.47 3.94
CA LYS A 422 13.81 26.26 3.44
C LYS A 422 13.71 26.23 1.91
N PHE A 423 14.28 25.19 1.30
CA PHE A 423 14.56 25.11 -0.13
C PHE A 423 13.43 24.53 -0.99
N ASN A 424 12.48 23.75 -0.43
CA ASN A 424 11.45 23.06 -1.22
C ASN A 424 10.69 23.99 -2.18
N GLY A 425 10.32 25.19 -1.72
CA GLY A 425 9.59 26.15 -2.54
C GLY A 425 10.42 26.79 -3.67
N TYR A 426 11.73 26.93 -3.45
CA TYR A 426 12.68 27.38 -4.47
C TYR A 426 12.89 26.29 -5.51
N ARG A 427 13.13 25.05 -5.07
CA ARG A 427 13.24 23.88 -5.93
C ARG A 427 12.02 23.68 -6.82
N LYS A 428 10.81 23.78 -6.24
CA LYS A 428 9.55 23.74 -7.01
C LYS A 428 9.53 24.78 -8.13
N SER A 429 10.06 25.98 -7.85
CA SER A 429 10.07 27.08 -8.81
C SER A 429 11.17 26.93 -9.87
N ILE A 430 12.33 26.35 -9.51
CA ILE A 430 13.38 25.96 -10.46
C ILE A 430 12.83 24.93 -11.46
N LEU A 431 12.20 23.86 -10.96
CA LEU A 431 11.66 22.78 -11.79
C LEU A 431 10.38 23.15 -12.55
N ALA A 432 9.81 24.34 -12.28
CA ALA A 432 8.73 24.90 -13.10
C ALA A 432 9.25 25.59 -14.37
N ASP A 433 10.55 25.87 -14.47
CA ASP A 433 11.16 26.36 -15.71
C ASP A 433 11.19 25.23 -16.75
N ARG A 434 10.52 25.44 -17.90
CA ARG A 434 10.39 24.44 -18.97
C ARG A 434 11.71 23.94 -19.56
N ASN A 435 12.81 24.64 -19.31
CA ASN A 435 14.13 24.30 -19.80
C ASN A 435 15.03 23.73 -18.69
N ILE A 436 14.56 23.57 -17.46
CA ILE A 436 15.34 22.97 -16.38
C ILE A 436 14.63 21.71 -15.91
N TYR A 437 15.34 20.59 -15.94
CA TYR A 437 14.89 19.34 -15.36
C TYR A 437 15.96 18.77 -14.45
N GLU A 438 15.61 17.73 -13.70
CA GLU A 438 16.55 17.02 -12.86
C GLU A 438 17.07 15.77 -13.58
N ALA A 439 18.39 15.56 -13.55
CA ALA A 439 19.04 14.39 -14.13
C ALA A 439 18.41 13.08 -13.61
N PRO A 440 17.87 12.23 -14.48
CA PRO A 440 17.06 11.11 -14.03
C PRO A 440 17.89 9.91 -13.56
N GLY A 441 17.48 9.31 -12.44
CA GLY A 441 18.08 8.09 -11.88
C GLY A 441 19.28 8.34 -10.95
N GLU A 442 19.68 9.59 -10.75
CA GLU A 442 20.79 9.95 -9.87
C GLU A 442 20.33 10.23 -8.44
N TRP A 443 21.02 9.64 -7.46
CA TRP A 443 20.71 9.94 -6.05
C TRP A 443 21.13 11.35 -5.66
N LYS A 444 22.16 11.92 -6.29
CA LYS A 444 22.46 13.34 -6.15
C LYS A 444 21.51 14.13 -7.04
N THR A 445 21.08 15.29 -6.56
CA THR A 445 20.33 16.22 -7.38
C THR A 445 21.29 16.92 -8.32
N GLU A 446 20.94 16.92 -9.60
CA GLU A 446 21.61 17.69 -10.62
C GLU A 446 20.58 18.31 -11.53
N TYR A 447 20.63 19.63 -11.65
CA TYR A 447 19.77 20.42 -12.51
C TYR A 447 20.44 20.55 -13.88
N VAL A 448 19.70 20.23 -14.94
CA VAL A 448 20.19 20.19 -16.32
C VAL A 448 19.35 21.11 -17.18
N LEU A 449 20.02 21.92 -17.99
CA LEU A 449 19.42 22.75 -19.02
C LEU A 449 19.05 21.88 -20.23
N GLY A 450 17.77 21.84 -20.57
CA GLY A 450 17.24 21.14 -21.72
C GLY A 450 15.77 20.76 -21.53
N LYS A 451 15.26 19.95 -22.44
CA LYS A 451 13.94 19.31 -22.29
C LYS A 451 14.15 17.90 -21.73
N GLU A 452 13.38 17.55 -20.71
CA GLU A 452 13.38 16.19 -20.18
C GLU A 452 12.95 15.20 -21.29
N LYS A 453 13.85 14.30 -21.68
CA LYS A 453 13.48 13.17 -22.55
C LYS A 453 12.68 12.19 -21.68
N LYS A 454 11.40 11.98 -22.01
CA LYS A 454 10.58 10.96 -21.36
C LYS A 454 11.28 9.60 -21.52
N ARG A 455 11.66 8.98 -20.40
CA ARG A 455 12.13 7.60 -20.42
C ARG A 455 10.93 6.68 -20.66
N PRO A 456 11.10 5.55 -21.34
CA PRO A 456 10.06 4.53 -21.37
C PRO A 456 9.75 4.06 -19.94
N LEU A 457 8.51 3.64 -19.72
CA LEU A 457 8.17 2.84 -18.56
C LEU A 457 8.78 1.43 -18.77
N ILE A 458 8.98 0.71 -17.66
CA ILE A 458 9.59 -0.64 -17.70
C ILE A 458 8.57 -1.66 -18.20
#